data_AF-A0AAJ3HFF2-F1
#
_entry.id   AF-A0AAJ3HFF2-F1
#
_cell.length_a   1.000
_cell.length_b   1.000
_cell.length_c   1.000
_cell.angle_alpha   90.00
_cell.angle_beta   90.00
_cell.angle_gamma   90.00
#
_symmetry.space_group_name_H-M   'P 1'
#
loop_
_entity.id
_entity.type
_entity.pdbx_description
1 polymer ?
#
loop_
_entity_poly.entity_id
_entity_poly.type
_entity_poly.pdbx_seq_one_letter_code
_entity_poly.pdbx_strand_id
1 'polypeptide(L)'
;MAKDLISALQDCQTIIKNNPVSIYNEDFIKPAYLVCMAAYLYKHKTPTHFFNVDDSRMNYLITIGFFNKVWGINDTWDRPNLGKSYSLLTMLDCEESVDSATTQIGSCINVMGDGENRAAISPLIDAIGEVHDNVWSHGKSTGFSMAQKYNKWIEFALADCGSGFLKELNRVGIQIDNHEDAIEWCIKKGNSSKTIKPKDDWAQQLPPDVIGNPMGSLAKYSSGNNHAGLGLPRFIDVVESFGGELTIITGNAELSISNFQNRIKRIRPCPQDLFWDGVIIQCRLQTSNLNQITTPSANAEIADILDTLIG
;
A
#
# COMPACT_ATOMS: atom_id res chain seq x y z
N MET A 1 -9.36 18.09 -15.09
CA MET A 1 -9.01 16.65 -15.18
C MET A 1 -8.22 16.29 -13.94
N ALA A 2 -8.48 15.15 -13.30
CA ALA A 2 -7.80 14.78 -12.04
C ALA A 2 -6.48 14.06 -12.33
N LYS A 3 -5.43 14.33 -11.55
CA LYS A 3 -4.17 13.58 -11.61
C LYS A 3 -4.34 12.23 -10.93
N ASP A 4 -4.03 11.18 -11.67
CA ASP A 4 -4.16 9.80 -11.25
C ASP A 4 -2.84 9.03 -11.37
N LEU A 5 -2.89 7.73 -11.09
CA LEU A 5 -1.71 6.86 -11.10
C LEU A 5 -0.99 6.83 -12.46
N ILE A 6 -1.74 6.76 -13.57
CA ILE A 6 -1.15 6.72 -14.92
C ILE A 6 -0.45 8.05 -15.22
N SER A 7 -1.10 9.17 -14.86
CA SER A 7 -0.50 10.51 -14.99
C SER A 7 0.81 10.63 -14.20
N ALA A 8 0.90 10.02 -13.00
CA ALA A 8 2.12 10.03 -12.20
C ALA A 8 3.27 9.27 -12.87
N LEU A 9 2.99 8.09 -13.44
CA LEU A 9 4.00 7.29 -14.13
C LEU A 9 4.53 8.03 -15.38
N GLN A 10 3.65 8.70 -16.14
CA GLN A 10 4.04 9.55 -17.27
C GLN A 10 4.90 10.76 -16.83
N ASP A 11 4.51 11.41 -15.73
CA ASP A 11 5.26 12.53 -15.16
C ASP A 11 6.64 12.06 -14.64
N CYS A 12 6.74 10.88 -14.02
CA CYS A 12 8.02 10.27 -13.65
C CYS A 12 8.92 10.07 -14.88
N GLN A 13 8.40 9.52 -15.98
CA GLN A 13 9.15 9.39 -17.24
C GLN A 13 9.59 10.74 -17.81
N THR A 14 8.79 11.79 -17.63
CA THR A 14 9.15 13.16 -18.04
C THR A 14 10.35 13.68 -17.25
N ILE A 15 10.37 13.42 -15.94
CA ILE A 15 11.51 13.76 -15.07
C ILE A 15 12.76 12.94 -15.44
N ILE A 16 12.62 11.65 -15.79
CA ILE A 16 13.75 10.82 -16.31
C ILE A 16 14.41 11.50 -17.51
N LYS A 17 13.61 12.12 -18.39
CA LYS A 17 14.08 12.88 -19.56
C LYS A 17 14.65 14.25 -19.19
N ASN A 18 14.93 14.49 -17.91
CA ASN A 18 15.48 15.71 -17.34
C ASN A 18 14.63 16.96 -17.62
N ASN A 19 13.30 16.80 -17.66
CA ASN A 19 12.36 17.90 -17.78
C ASN A 19 11.58 18.09 -16.48
N PRO A 20 11.36 19.32 -16.02
CA PRO A 20 10.50 19.59 -14.88
C PRO A 20 9.04 19.27 -15.22
N VAL A 21 8.32 18.73 -14.24
CA VAL A 21 6.88 18.55 -14.30
C VAL A 21 6.21 19.74 -13.64
N SER A 22 5.16 20.25 -14.29
CA SER A 22 4.37 21.34 -13.75
C SER A 22 2.88 20.95 -13.70
N ILE A 23 2.28 21.12 -12.53
CA ILE A 23 0.89 20.75 -12.24
C ILE A 23 0.08 22.04 -12.06
N TYR A 24 -0.75 22.36 -13.06
CA TYR A 24 -1.57 23.57 -13.08
C TYR A 24 -3.02 23.24 -13.48
N ASN A 25 -3.99 23.96 -12.91
CA ASN A 25 -5.40 23.94 -13.36
C ASN A 25 -6.14 22.58 -13.25
N GLU A 26 -5.75 21.68 -12.34
CA GLU A 26 -6.37 20.37 -12.18
C GLU A 26 -7.27 20.25 -10.95
N ASP A 27 -8.44 19.64 -11.11
CA ASP A 27 -9.50 19.67 -10.10
C ASP A 27 -9.15 18.94 -8.79
N PHE A 28 -8.40 17.84 -8.89
CA PHE A 28 -8.03 17.01 -7.74
C PHE A 28 -6.78 16.17 -8.03
N ILE A 29 -5.85 16.11 -7.07
CA ILE A 29 -4.69 15.22 -7.12
C ILE A 29 -5.00 14.00 -6.27
N LYS A 30 -5.07 12.81 -6.88
CA LYS A 30 -5.39 11.57 -6.14
C LYS A 30 -4.20 11.15 -5.26
N PRO A 31 -4.45 10.46 -4.13
CA PRO A 31 -3.40 9.88 -3.29
C PRO A 31 -2.41 9.02 -4.08
N ALA A 32 -2.89 8.24 -5.06
CA ALA A 32 -2.05 7.40 -5.91
C ALA A 32 -1.02 8.20 -6.72
N TYR A 33 -1.38 9.40 -7.17
CA TYR A 33 -0.43 10.29 -7.84
C TYR A 33 0.66 10.74 -6.87
N LEU A 34 0.25 11.19 -5.68
CA LEU A 34 1.14 11.76 -4.68
C LEU A 34 2.14 10.75 -4.14
N VAL A 35 1.69 9.55 -3.77
CA VAL A 35 2.61 8.51 -3.25
C VAL A 35 3.59 8.05 -4.32
N CYS A 36 3.14 7.93 -5.58
CA CYS A 36 4.01 7.56 -6.71
C CYS A 36 5.07 8.63 -6.95
N MET A 37 4.66 9.90 -7.04
CA MET A 37 5.59 11.02 -7.22
C MET A 37 6.55 11.15 -6.02
N ALA A 38 6.06 11.02 -4.79
CA ALA A 38 6.90 11.08 -3.59
C ALA A 38 7.96 9.98 -3.58
N ALA A 39 7.56 8.73 -3.83
CA ALA A 39 8.46 7.59 -3.93
C ALA A 39 9.55 7.81 -5.00
N TYR A 40 9.15 8.26 -6.19
CA TYR A 40 10.07 8.52 -7.28
C TYR A 40 11.05 9.66 -6.95
N LEU A 41 10.54 10.82 -6.56
CA LEU A 41 11.36 12.01 -6.25
C LEU A 41 12.34 11.73 -5.11
N TYR A 42 11.90 11.00 -4.09
CA TYR A 42 12.74 10.59 -2.96
C TYR A 42 13.84 9.63 -3.40
N LYS A 43 13.50 8.53 -4.11
CA LYS A 43 14.45 7.51 -4.58
C LYS A 43 15.53 8.11 -5.47
N HIS A 44 15.14 9.00 -6.38
CA HIS A 44 16.04 9.63 -7.36
C HIS A 44 16.73 10.89 -6.84
N LYS A 45 16.46 11.30 -5.58
CA LYS A 45 16.97 12.55 -4.98
C LYS A 45 16.75 13.76 -5.89
N THR A 46 15.57 13.79 -6.52
CA THR A 46 15.24 14.80 -7.52
C THR A 46 15.14 16.19 -6.86
N PRO A 47 15.79 17.23 -7.40
CA PRO A 47 15.69 18.58 -6.85
C PRO A 47 14.26 19.15 -6.92
N THR A 48 13.93 20.06 -5.99
CA THR A 48 12.59 20.66 -5.87
C THR A 48 12.09 21.33 -7.15
N HIS A 49 12.96 21.96 -7.93
CA HIS A 49 12.58 22.69 -9.16
C HIS A 49 12.09 21.79 -10.31
N PHE A 50 12.23 20.47 -10.20
CA PHE A 50 11.66 19.50 -11.13
C PHE A 50 10.18 19.20 -10.88
N PHE A 51 9.61 19.70 -9.78
CA PHE A 51 8.23 19.49 -9.42
C PHE A 51 7.58 20.81 -9.03
N ASN A 52 6.88 21.41 -10.00
CA ASN A 52 6.28 22.73 -9.86
C ASN A 52 4.76 22.62 -9.75
N VAL A 53 4.17 23.40 -8.85
CA VAL A 53 2.72 23.47 -8.67
C VAL A 53 2.28 24.91 -8.50
N ASP A 54 1.01 25.22 -8.75
CA ASP A 54 0.45 26.53 -8.38
C ASP A 54 0.22 26.70 -6.86
N ASP A 55 -0.03 27.93 -6.43
CA ASP A 55 -0.20 28.30 -5.02
C ASP A 55 -1.31 27.52 -4.30
N SER A 56 -2.40 27.19 -5.01
CA SER A 56 -3.50 26.44 -4.40
C SER A 56 -3.08 25.02 -4.06
N ARG A 57 -2.31 24.36 -4.93
CA ARG A 57 -1.79 23.00 -4.69
C ARG A 57 -0.62 23.03 -3.73
N MET A 58 0.19 24.09 -3.73
CA MET A 58 1.26 24.29 -2.75
C MET A 58 0.73 24.17 -1.31
N ASN A 59 -0.34 24.89 -0.98
CA ASN A 59 -0.97 24.82 0.34
C ASN A 59 -1.48 23.42 0.69
N TYR A 60 -2.06 22.72 -0.28
CA TYR A 60 -2.51 21.34 -0.09
C TYR A 60 -1.34 20.38 0.15
N LEU A 61 -0.27 20.48 -0.64
CA LEU A 61 0.94 19.67 -0.48
C LEU A 61 1.65 19.90 0.86
N ILE A 62 1.67 21.15 1.35
CA ILE A 62 2.12 21.46 2.71
C ILE A 62 1.20 20.78 3.74
N THR A 63 -0.12 20.90 3.56
CA THR A 63 -1.12 20.30 4.48
C THR A 63 -0.92 18.80 4.64
N ILE A 64 -0.65 18.06 3.57
CA ILE A 64 -0.43 16.60 3.63
C ILE A 64 1.02 16.22 3.99
N GLY A 65 1.92 17.19 4.20
CA GLY A 65 3.31 16.96 4.59
C GLY A 65 4.23 16.50 3.46
N PHE A 66 3.86 16.75 2.19
CA PHE A 66 4.60 16.24 1.02
C PHE A 66 6.06 16.71 1.02
N PHE A 67 6.30 18.02 1.16
CA PHE A 67 7.65 18.59 1.09
C PHE A 67 8.56 18.13 2.23
N ASN A 68 8.00 17.92 3.42
CA ASN A 68 8.73 17.37 4.55
C ASN A 68 9.25 15.97 4.25
N LYS A 69 8.40 15.09 3.72
CA LYS A 69 8.77 13.69 3.49
C LYS A 69 9.66 13.49 2.27
N VAL A 70 9.50 14.28 1.22
CA VAL A 70 10.29 14.14 -0.01
C VAL A 70 11.65 14.87 0.12
N TRP A 71 11.67 16.07 0.70
CA TRP A 71 12.87 16.94 0.70
C TRP A 71 13.34 17.40 2.08
N GLY A 72 12.69 16.97 3.17
CA GLY A 72 13.07 17.39 4.53
C GLY A 72 12.72 18.85 4.84
N ILE A 73 11.85 19.47 4.04
CA ILE A 73 11.42 20.86 4.27
C ILE A 73 10.33 20.86 5.34
N ASN A 74 10.69 21.28 6.54
CA ASN A 74 9.76 21.38 7.67
C ASN A 74 8.73 22.50 7.47
N ASP A 75 7.54 22.29 8.00
CA ASP A 75 6.48 23.29 8.09
C ASP A 75 5.96 23.38 9.54
N THR A 76 5.31 24.49 9.86
CA THR A 76 4.65 24.72 11.15
C THR A 76 3.13 24.72 11.00
N TRP A 77 2.61 23.97 10.02
CA TRP A 77 1.20 24.04 9.64
C TRP A 77 0.32 23.26 10.61
N ASP A 78 -0.72 23.90 11.13
CA ASP A 78 -1.72 23.22 11.95
C ASP A 78 -2.67 22.39 11.08
N ARG A 79 -3.01 21.19 11.55
CA ARG A 79 -3.73 20.16 10.77
C ARG A 79 -4.95 19.64 11.53
N PRO A 80 -5.98 20.48 11.76
CA PRO A 80 -7.14 20.12 12.57
C PRO A 80 -8.03 18.99 11.98
N ASN A 81 -7.82 18.68 10.70
CA ASN A 81 -8.55 17.67 9.94
C ASN A 81 -7.76 16.38 9.69
N LEU A 82 -6.53 16.28 10.21
CA LEU A 82 -5.73 15.06 10.14
C LEU A 82 -6.47 13.90 10.83
N GLY A 83 -6.53 12.75 10.17
CA GLY A 83 -7.27 11.58 10.66
C GLY A 83 -8.79 11.67 10.46
N LYS A 84 -9.31 12.77 9.90
CA LYS A 84 -10.75 12.95 9.63
C LYS A 84 -11.08 12.88 8.14
N SER A 85 -10.40 13.70 7.34
CA SER A 85 -10.62 13.78 5.88
C SER A 85 -9.41 13.34 5.05
N TYR A 86 -8.23 13.26 5.67
CA TYR A 86 -6.98 12.80 5.05
C TYR A 86 -6.00 12.28 6.10
N SER A 87 -5.08 11.42 5.67
CA SER A 87 -3.84 11.09 6.39
C SER A 87 -2.69 11.93 5.85
N LEU A 88 -1.63 12.11 6.64
CA LEU A 88 -0.38 12.62 6.09
C LEU A 88 0.17 11.63 5.05
N LEU A 89 1.02 12.16 4.17
CA LEU A 89 1.97 11.34 3.46
C LEU A 89 2.96 10.79 4.49
N THR A 90 3.02 9.47 4.63
CA THR A 90 3.90 8.81 5.59
C THR A 90 4.89 7.93 4.86
N MET A 91 6.17 8.07 5.22
CA MET A 91 7.24 7.20 4.76
C MET A 91 7.26 5.96 5.64
N LEU A 92 7.28 4.77 5.04
CA LEU A 92 7.28 3.48 5.73
C LEU A 92 8.73 3.00 5.87
N ASP A 93 9.50 3.65 6.75
CA ASP A 93 10.94 3.43 6.97
C ASP A 93 11.26 2.73 8.30
N CYS A 94 10.36 2.81 9.28
CA CYS A 94 10.44 2.10 10.55
C CYS A 94 9.07 1.59 11.01
N GLU A 95 9.06 0.72 12.01
CA GLU A 95 7.86 0.15 12.64
C GLU A 95 6.93 1.24 13.19
N GLU A 96 7.48 2.23 13.90
CA GLU A 96 6.70 3.37 14.42
C GLU A 96 5.99 4.15 13.30
N SER A 97 6.66 4.34 12.16
CA SER A 97 6.07 5.00 10.99
C SER A 97 4.96 4.17 10.35
N VAL A 98 5.12 2.84 10.32
CA VAL A 98 4.08 1.90 9.84
C VAL A 98 2.85 1.95 10.72
N ASP A 99 3.03 1.84 12.04
CA ASP A 99 1.94 1.91 13.01
C ASP A 99 1.21 3.25 12.95
N SER A 100 1.96 4.35 12.83
CA SER A 100 1.40 5.69 12.66
C SER A 100 0.59 5.81 11.38
N ALA A 101 1.10 5.30 10.25
CA ALA A 101 0.37 5.29 8.98
C ALA A 101 -0.92 4.48 9.08
N THR A 102 -0.86 3.24 9.60
CA THR A 102 -2.01 2.36 9.77
C THR A 102 -3.05 3.00 10.70
N THR A 103 -2.62 3.61 11.80
CA THR A 103 -3.51 4.29 12.75
C THR A 103 -4.17 5.52 12.13
N GLN A 104 -3.43 6.37 11.41
CA GLN A 104 -4.00 7.56 10.76
C GLN A 104 -5.00 7.19 9.66
N ILE A 105 -4.68 6.18 8.85
CA ILE A 105 -5.57 5.69 7.79
C ILE A 105 -6.79 5.01 8.39
N GLY A 106 -6.61 4.19 9.43
CA GLY A 106 -7.71 3.59 10.18
C GLY A 106 -8.62 4.65 10.81
N SER A 107 -8.05 5.71 11.38
CA SER A 107 -8.81 6.85 11.91
C SER A 107 -9.61 7.54 10.81
N CYS A 108 -8.98 7.78 9.65
CA CYS A 108 -9.66 8.31 8.47
C CYS A 108 -10.85 7.42 8.10
N ILE A 109 -10.63 6.13 7.85
CA ILE A 109 -11.70 5.22 7.43
C ILE A 109 -12.82 5.15 8.48
N ASN A 110 -12.48 5.13 9.77
CA ASN A 110 -13.44 5.10 10.89
C ASN A 110 -14.25 6.39 11.07
N VAL A 111 -13.68 7.56 10.79
CA VAL A 111 -14.39 8.85 10.82
C VAL A 111 -15.21 9.03 9.54
N MET A 112 -14.76 8.43 8.44
CA MET A 112 -15.36 8.57 7.11
C MET A 112 -16.51 7.61 6.85
N GLY A 113 -16.49 6.42 7.45
CA GLY A 113 -17.63 5.51 7.61
C GLY A 113 -18.43 5.91 8.85
N ASP A 114 -19.76 5.88 8.78
CA ASP A 114 -20.60 6.30 9.92
C ASP A 114 -20.25 5.40 11.11
N GLY A 115 -19.80 6.01 12.22
CA GLY A 115 -19.06 5.36 13.32
C GLY A 115 -19.74 4.17 14.03
N GLU A 116 -20.93 3.78 13.61
CA GLU A 116 -21.66 2.58 14.03
C GLU A 116 -21.07 1.28 13.42
N ASN A 117 -20.33 1.35 12.30
CA ASN A 117 -19.83 0.17 11.56
C ASN A 117 -18.33 -0.17 11.77
N ARG A 118 -17.73 0.24 12.91
CA ARG A 118 -16.30 -0.01 13.20
C ARG A 118 -15.89 -1.49 13.09
N ALA A 119 -16.77 -2.41 13.48
CA ALA A 119 -16.51 -3.85 13.39
C ALA A 119 -16.39 -4.34 11.94
N ALA A 120 -17.13 -3.74 11.01
CA ALA A 120 -17.03 -4.06 9.58
C ALA A 120 -15.73 -3.51 8.97
N ILE A 121 -15.23 -2.38 9.46
CA ILE A 121 -14.04 -1.71 8.92
C ILE A 121 -12.73 -2.32 9.43
N SER A 122 -12.73 -2.98 10.60
CA SER A 122 -11.53 -3.56 11.21
C SER A 122 -10.74 -4.49 10.27
N PRO A 123 -11.36 -5.45 9.55
CA PRO A 123 -10.63 -6.32 8.62
C PRO A 123 -9.90 -5.57 7.51
N LEU A 124 -10.41 -4.42 7.09
CA LEU A 124 -9.76 -3.57 6.09
C LEU A 124 -8.54 -2.86 6.67
N ILE A 125 -8.64 -2.34 7.89
CA ILE A 125 -7.51 -1.70 8.58
C ILE A 125 -6.40 -2.72 8.84
N ASP A 126 -6.77 -3.91 9.30
CA ASP A 126 -5.83 -5.01 9.54
C ASP A 126 -5.12 -5.40 8.23
N ALA A 127 -5.87 -5.55 7.13
CA ALA A 127 -5.29 -5.87 5.84
C ALA A 127 -4.38 -4.76 5.28
N ILE A 128 -4.68 -3.48 5.54
CA ILE A 128 -3.79 -2.36 5.21
C ILE A 128 -2.50 -2.45 6.03
N GLY A 129 -2.60 -2.78 7.33
CA GLY A 129 -1.44 -3.00 8.20
C GLY A 129 -0.53 -4.11 7.67
N GLU A 130 -1.11 -5.25 7.27
CA GLU A 130 -0.34 -6.35 6.66
C GLU A 130 0.36 -5.95 5.36
N VAL A 131 -0.26 -5.08 4.54
CA VAL A 131 0.36 -4.54 3.33
C VAL A 131 1.51 -3.57 3.68
N HIS A 132 1.35 -2.72 4.71
CA HIS A 132 2.43 -1.85 5.19
C HIS A 132 3.61 -2.65 5.74
N ASP A 133 3.35 -3.66 6.55
CA ASP A 133 4.37 -4.56 7.10
C ASP A 133 5.14 -5.27 6.00
N ASN A 134 4.45 -5.68 4.93
CA ASN A 134 5.12 -6.27 3.78
C ASN A 134 6.13 -5.29 3.17
N VAL A 135 5.76 -4.03 2.96
CA VAL A 135 6.66 -3.00 2.42
C VAL A 135 7.85 -2.76 3.36
N TRP A 136 7.60 -2.55 4.65
CA TRP A 136 8.67 -2.29 5.63
C TRP A 136 9.61 -3.49 5.83
N SER A 137 9.07 -4.69 6.00
CA SER A 137 9.87 -5.91 6.26
C SER A 137 10.76 -6.34 5.09
N HIS A 138 10.54 -5.78 3.88
CA HIS A 138 11.47 -5.94 2.77
C HIS A 138 12.76 -5.10 2.91
N GLY A 139 12.84 -4.22 3.93
CA GLY A 139 14.07 -3.77 4.64
C GLY A 139 15.18 -3.12 3.81
N LYS A 140 15.01 -3.01 2.50
CA LYS A 140 15.97 -2.46 1.53
C LYS A 140 15.40 -1.29 0.74
N SER A 141 14.09 -1.07 0.80
CA SER A 141 13.42 0.02 0.11
C SER A 141 12.41 0.71 1.03
N THR A 142 12.30 2.02 0.87
CA THR A 142 11.31 2.84 1.55
C THR A 142 10.04 2.90 0.71
N GLY A 143 8.88 2.93 1.38
CA GLY A 143 7.60 3.16 0.73
C GLY A 143 6.93 4.43 1.24
N PHE A 144 5.92 4.90 0.52
CA PHE A 144 5.04 5.98 0.93
C PHE A 144 3.60 5.52 0.92
N SER A 145 2.83 5.97 1.92
CA SER A 145 1.42 5.65 2.07
C SER A 145 0.60 6.91 2.38
N MET A 146 -0.62 6.95 1.85
CA MET A 146 -1.55 8.06 2.05
C MET A 146 -3.00 7.60 1.85
N ALA A 147 -3.93 8.18 2.60
CA ALA A 147 -5.35 8.05 2.37
C ALA A 147 -6.07 9.41 2.37
N GLN A 148 -7.14 9.53 1.59
CA GLN A 148 -7.97 10.73 1.55
C GLN A 148 -9.43 10.40 1.23
N LYS A 149 -10.37 11.14 1.82
CA LYS A 149 -11.76 11.17 1.37
C LYS A 149 -11.95 12.25 0.31
N TYR A 150 -12.53 11.84 -0.82
CA TYR A 150 -12.95 12.74 -1.86
C TYR A 150 -14.36 12.36 -2.33
N ASN A 151 -15.30 13.31 -2.21
CA ASN A 151 -16.73 13.05 -2.43
C ASN A 151 -17.25 11.86 -1.59
N LYS A 152 -17.77 10.83 -2.25
CA LYS A 152 -18.29 9.59 -1.65
C LYS A 152 -17.26 8.44 -1.66
N TRP A 153 -16.00 8.75 -1.91
CA TRP A 153 -14.93 7.77 -2.03
C TRP A 153 -13.86 8.00 -0.97
N ILE A 154 -13.37 6.89 -0.42
CA ILE A 154 -12.12 6.83 0.34
C ILE A 154 -11.09 6.24 -0.60
N GLU A 155 -10.01 6.98 -0.83
CA GLU A 155 -8.90 6.53 -1.65
C GLU A 155 -7.69 6.28 -0.76
N PHE A 156 -7.16 5.06 -0.83
CA PHE A 156 -5.91 4.64 -0.20
C PHE A 156 -4.89 4.38 -1.30
N ALA A 157 -3.66 4.82 -1.08
CA ALA A 157 -2.58 4.48 -1.99
C ALA A 157 -1.27 4.24 -1.24
N LEU A 158 -0.48 3.35 -1.83
CA LEU A 158 0.86 3.00 -1.37
C LEU A 158 1.78 2.85 -2.57
N ALA A 159 3.00 3.36 -2.47
CA ALA A 159 4.06 3.13 -3.46
C ALA A 159 5.36 2.76 -2.75
N ASP A 160 5.90 1.60 -3.07
CA ASP A 160 7.22 1.15 -2.63
C ASP A 160 8.29 1.44 -3.70
N CYS A 161 9.47 1.86 -3.24
CA CYS A 161 10.66 2.11 -4.05
C CYS A 161 11.48 0.84 -4.38
N GLY A 162 11.00 -0.33 -3.97
CA GLY A 162 11.69 -1.61 -4.05
C GLY A 162 11.88 -2.18 -5.45
N SER A 163 12.13 -3.48 -5.50
CA SER A 163 12.46 -4.22 -6.72
C SER A 163 11.26 -4.89 -7.39
N GLY A 164 10.07 -4.79 -6.79
CA GLY A 164 8.84 -5.33 -7.35
C GLY A 164 8.75 -6.86 -7.21
N PHE A 165 7.62 -7.44 -7.62
CA PHE A 165 7.34 -8.85 -7.41
C PHE A 165 8.31 -9.75 -8.18
N LEU A 166 8.49 -9.53 -9.49
CA LEU A 166 9.32 -10.40 -10.33
C LEU A 166 10.77 -10.54 -9.83
N LYS A 167 11.43 -9.41 -9.54
CA LYS A 167 12.83 -9.44 -9.06
C LYS A 167 12.92 -10.11 -7.69
N GLU A 168 11.93 -9.94 -6.83
CA GLU A 168 11.90 -10.57 -5.50
C GLU A 168 11.67 -12.09 -5.60
N LEU A 169 10.75 -12.54 -6.46
CA LEU A 169 10.50 -13.97 -6.70
C LEU A 169 11.74 -14.66 -7.30
N ASN A 170 12.37 -14.03 -8.29
CA ASN A 170 13.62 -14.53 -8.87
C ASN A 170 14.77 -14.56 -7.84
N ARG A 171 14.83 -13.58 -6.92
CA ARG A 171 15.84 -13.54 -5.85
C ARG A 171 15.71 -14.72 -4.87
N VAL A 172 14.49 -15.22 -4.65
CA VAL A 172 14.24 -16.39 -3.78
C VAL A 172 14.21 -17.72 -4.55
N GLY A 173 14.53 -17.70 -5.85
CA GLY A 173 14.68 -18.90 -6.69
C GLY A 173 13.40 -19.39 -7.35
N ILE A 174 12.27 -18.67 -7.23
CA ILE A 174 11.05 -18.97 -7.98
C ILE A 174 11.26 -18.52 -9.43
N GLN A 175 11.15 -19.45 -10.37
CA GLN A 175 11.34 -19.19 -11.80
C GLN A 175 10.05 -18.62 -12.41
N ILE A 176 10.00 -17.31 -12.60
CA ILE A 176 8.93 -16.61 -13.32
C ILE A 176 9.57 -15.67 -14.34
N ASP A 177 9.03 -15.65 -15.56
CA ASP A 177 9.64 -14.97 -16.70
C ASP A 177 9.06 -13.58 -17.00
N ASN A 178 7.85 -13.29 -16.52
CA ASN A 178 7.14 -12.03 -16.80
C ASN A 178 6.47 -11.44 -15.55
N HIS A 179 6.12 -10.15 -15.64
CA HIS A 179 5.59 -9.40 -14.50
C HIS A 179 4.13 -9.76 -14.19
N GLU A 180 3.35 -10.16 -15.20
CA GLU A 180 1.97 -10.62 -15.07
C GLU A 180 1.88 -11.89 -14.21
N ASP A 181 2.68 -12.89 -14.53
CA ASP A 181 2.77 -14.15 -13.79
C ASP A 181 3.28 -13.93 -12.35
N ALA A 182 4.17 -12.94 -12.16
CA ALA A 182 4.62 -12.56 -10.82
C ALA A 182 3.48 -12.00 -9.97
N ILE A 183 2.60 -11.16 -10.56
CA ILE A 183 1.38 -10.70 -9.90
C ILE A 183 0.45 -11.88 -9.61
N GLU A 184 0.21 -12.77 -10.58
CA GLU A 184 -0.63 -13.96 -10.37
C GLU A 184 -0.12 -14.86 -9.25
N TRP A 185 1.20 -14.99 -9.11
CA TRP A 185 1.79 -15.76 -8.04
C TRP A 185 1.58 -15.10 -6.67
N CYS A 186 1.81 -13.78 -6.58
CA CYS A 186 1.72 -13.04 -5.32
C CYS A 186 0.29 -12.88 -4.77
N ILE A 187 -0.73 -12.98 -5.62
CA ILE A 187 -2.13 -12.87 -5.19
C ILE A 187 -2.78 -14.22 -4.84
N LYS A 188 -2.07 -15.33 -5.01
CA LYS A 188 -2.55 -16.66 -4.59
C LYS A 188 -2.33 -16.83 -3.08
N LYS A 189 -3.37 -17.29 -2.37
CA LYS A 189 -3.30 -17.56 -0.92
C LYS A 189 -2.21 -18.60 -0.62
N GLY A 190 -1.45 -18.36 0.45
CA GLY A 190 -0.38 -19.26 0.91
C GLY A 190 0.97 -19.11 0.19
N ASN A 191 1.04 -18.29 -0.87
CA ASN A 191 2.28 -17.99 -1.54
C ASN A 191 3.05 -16.90 -0.78
N SER A 192 4.23 -17.23 -0.25
CA SER A 192 5.12 -16.30 0.44
C SER A 192 6.55 -16.47 -0.04
N SER A 193 7.19 -15.39 -0.51
CA SER A 193 8.62 -15.40 -0.81
C SER A 193 9.48 -15.54 0.46
N LYS A 194 8.90 -15.33 1.65
CA LYS A 194 9.60 -15.38 2.95
C LYS A 194 9.67 -16.78 3.55
N THR A 195 8.77 -17.70 3.19
CA THR A 195 8.77 -19.11 3.67
C THR A 195 9.79 -20.00 2.97
N ILE A 196 10.41 -19.53 1.88
CA ILE A 196 11.38 -20.30 1.08
C ILE A 196 12.80 -20.25 1.67
N LYS A 197 13.07 -19.32 2.60
CA LYS A 197 14.26 -19.44 3.46
C LYS A 197 14.04 -20.62 4.40
N PRO A 198 14.96 -21.60 4.51
CA PRO A 198 14.81 -22.70 5.44
C PRO A 198 14.61 -22.12 6.84
N LYS A 199 13.40 -22.31 7.37
CA LYS A 199 13.10 -22.05 8.77
C LYS A 199 13.87 -23.12 9.52
N ASP A 200 14.89 -22.72 10.27
CA ASP A 200 15.50 -23.64 11.22
C ASP A 200 14.49 -23.76 12.37
N ASP A 201 13.69 -24.83 12.35
CA ASP A 201 12.59 -25.06 13.30
C ASP A 201 13.10 -25.23 14.75
N TRP A 202 14.42 -25.32 14.95
CA TRP A 202 15.08 -25.33 16.25
C TRP A 202 15.77 -24.00 16.63
N ALA A 203 15.73 -22.99 15.77
CA ALA A 203 16.26 -21.68 16.12
C ALA A 203 15.40 -21.06 17.23
N GLN A 204 16.02 -20.76 18.37
CA GLN A 204 15.31 -20.16 19.49
C GLN A 204 14.81 -18.76 19.11
N GLN A 205 13.55 -18.47 19.41
CA GLN A 205 12.96 -17.17 19.15
C GLN A 205 12.96 -16.33 20.41
N LEU A 206 13.43 -15.10 20.33
CA LEU A 206 13.29 -14.14 21.41
C LEU A 206 11.90 -13.52 21.37
N PRO A 207 11.22 -13.39 22.52
CA PRO A 207 10.04 -12.55 22.65
C PRO A 207 10.33 -11.11 22.17
N PRO A 208 9.34 -10.42 21.61
CA PRO A 208 9.50 -9.07 21.07
C PRO A 208 9.97 -8.05 22.13
N ASP A 209 9.69 -8.31 23.40
CA ASP A 209 9.97 -7.40 24.51
C ASP A 209 11.40 -7.52 25.10
N VAL A 210 12.29 -8.33 24.50
CA VAL A 210 13.64 -8.54 25.04
C VAL A 210 14.61 -7.48 24.53
N ILE A 211 15.04 -6.58 25.43
CA ILE A 211 16.12 -5.62 25.17
C ILE A 211 17.48 -6.36 25.19
N GLY A 212 18.10 -6.45 24.01
CA GLY A 212 19.35 -7.18 23.79
C GLY A 212 19.14 -8.65 23.45
N ASN A 213 20.15 -9.29 22.85
CA ASN A 213 20.10 -10.70 22.50
C ASN A 213 21.04 -11.51 23.43
N PRO A 214 20.53 -12.06 24.55
CA PRO A 214 21.37 -12.82 25.49
C PRO A 214 21.97 -14.10 24.87
N MET A 215 21.51 -14.51 23.68
CA MET A 215 21.88 -15.74 22.99
C MET A 215 22.73 -15.47 21.73
N GLY A 216 23.11 -14.21 21.45
CA GLY A 216 23.92 -13.85 20.29
C GLY A 216 23.29 -14.27 18.96
N SER A 217 24.06 -14.85 18.03
CA SER A 217 23.55 -15.27 16.71
C SER A 217 22.60 -16.47 16.73
N LEU A 218 22.40 -17.13 17.88
CA LEU A 218 21.61 -18.37 18.02
C LEU A 218 20.11 -18.12 18.19
N ALA A 219 19.71 -16.90 18.56
CA ALA A 219 18.31 -16.55 18.71
C ALA A 219 17.91 -15.39 17.79
N LYS A 220 16.75 -15.50 17.15
CA LYS A 220 16.19 -14.47 16.27
C LYS A 220 14.97 -13.84 16.93
N TYR A 221 14.80 -12.54 16.77
CA TYR A 221 13.57 -11.88 17.22
C TYR A 221 12.37 -12.46 16.47
N SER A 222 11.34 -12.87 17.22
CA SER A 222 10.05 -13.21 16.65
C SER A 222 9.42 -11.93 16.11
N SER A 223 9.31 -11.83 14.79
CA SER A 223 8.31 -10.93 14.18
C SER A 223 7.07 -11.79 13.97
N GLY A 224 5.91 -11.28 14.41
CA GLY A 224 4.65 -12.01 14.54
C GLY A 224 4.14 -12.70 13.28
N ASN A 225 2.93 -13.26 13.36
CA ASN A 225 2.27 -14.11 12.36
C ASN A 225 2.14 -13.57 10.91
N ASN A 226 2.71 -12.40 10.59
CA ASN A 226 2.61 -11.67 9.33
C ASN A 226 3.42 -12.30 8.17
N HIS A 227 4.02 -13.48 8.38
CA HIS A 227 4.94 -14.13 7.43
C HIS A 227 4.30 -15.22 6.54
N ALA A 228 3.01 -15.52 6.70
CA ALA A 228 2.33 -16.62 6.01
C ALA A 228 1.98 -16.35 4.53
N GLY A 229 2.29 -15.17 3.98
CA GLY A 229 1.91 -14.82 2.60
C GLY A 229 0.41 -14.55 2.42
N LEU A 230 -0.28 -14.20 3.50
CA LEU A 230 -1.72 -13.96 3.50
C LEU A 230 -2.11 -12.50 3.27
N GLY A 231 -1.15 -11.56 3.40
CA GLY A 231 -1.43 -10.12 3.41
C GLY A 231 -2.10 -9.57 2.15
N LEU A 232 -1.47 -9.76 0.99
CA LEU A 232 -2.02 -9.25 -0.27
C LEU A 232 -3.30 -9.97 -0.71
N PRO A 233 -3.39 -11.32 -0.62
CA PRO A 233 -4.64 -12.03 -0.89
C PRO A 233 -5.78 -11.60 0.03
N ARG A 234 -5.55 -11.47 1.34
CA ARG A 234 -6.54 -10.99 2.32
C ARG A 234 -6.99 -9.57 2.00
N PHE A 235 -6.06 -8.69 1.64
CA PHE A 235 -6.38 -7.33 1.24
C PHE A 235 -7.29 -7.28 0.01
N ILE A 236 -7.01 -8.09 -1.01
CA ILE A 236 -7.87 -8.22 -2.20
C ILE A 236 -9.27 -8.69 -1.81
N ASP A 237 -9.37 -9.78 -1.03
CA ASP A 237 -10.66 -10.35 -0.61
C ASP A 237 -11.51 -9.32 0.15
N VAL A 238 -10.88 -8.54 1.05
CA VAL A 238 -11.56 -7.51 1.82
C VAL A 238 -11.99 -6.34 0.93
N VAL A 239 -11.16 -5.89 0.00
CA VAL A 239 -11.55 -4.82 -0.94
C VAL A 239 -12.72 -5.28 -1.83
N GLU A 240 -12.71 -6.53 -2.27
CA GLU A 240 -13.80 -7.12 -3.06
C GLU A 240 -15.10 -7.27 -2.24
N SER A 241 -15.02 -7.61 -0.95
CA SER A 241 -16.21 -7.73 -0.09
C SER A 241 -16.93 -6.38 0.11
N PHE A 242 -16.18 -5.29 0.17
CA PHE A 242 -16.72 -3.91 0.17
C PHE A 242 -17.11 -3.39 -1.22
N GLY A 243 -16.92 -4.20 -2.26
CA GLY A 243 -17.19 -3.80 -3.64
C GLY A 243 -16.33 -2.61 -4.09
N GLY A 244 -15.11 -2.53 -3.57
CA GLY A 244 -14.12 -1.51 -3.92
C GLY A 244 -13.46 -1.73 -5.27
N GLU A 245 -12.63 -0.77 -5.65
CA GLU A 245 -11.74 -0.85 -6.81
C GLU A 245 -10.30 -0.98 -6.32
N LEU A 246 -9.53 -1.86 -6.95
CA LEU A 246 -8.11 -2.06 -6.64
C LEU A 246 -7.29 -1.97 -7.92
N THR A 247 -6.14 -1.32 -7.85
CA THR A 247 -5.13 -1.32 -8.90
C THR A 247 -3.77 -1.59 -8.30
N ILE A 248 -3.05 -2.57 -8.84
CA ILE A 248 -1.69 -2.91 -8.42
C ILE A 248 -0.79 -2.83 -9.65
N ILE A 249 0.31 -2.08 -9.57
CA ILE A 249 1.31 -1.97 -10.63
C ILE A 249 2.67 -2.43 -10.10
N THR A 250 3.33 -3.31 -10.86
CA THR A 250 4.72 -3.69 -10.64
C THR A 250 5.39 -4.06 -11.95
N GLY A 251 6.61 -3.57 -12.17
CA GLY A 251 7.26 -3.62 -13.47
C GLY A 251 6.40 -2.98 -14.55
N ASN A 252 6.18 -3.72 -15.64
CA ASN A 252 5.30 -3.33 -16.74
C ASN A 252 3.92 -4.00 -16.68
N ALA A 253 3.48 -4.52 -15.54
CA ALA A 253 2.19 -5.20 -15.40
C ALA A 253 1.26 -4.44 -14.43
N GLU A 254 -0.04 -4.47 -14.76
CA GLU A 254 -1.14 -3.88 -14.00
C GLU A 254 -2.18 -4.97 -13.70
N LEU A 255 -2.53 -5.12 -12.42
CA LEU A 255 -3.75 -5.80 -11.98
C LEU A 255 -4.81 -4.75 -11.67
N SER A 256 -5.97 -4.86 -12.29
CA SER A 256 -7.14 -4.02 -11.99
C SER A 256 -8.32 -4.90 -11.53
N ILE A 257 -8.97 -4.49 -10.45
CA ILE A 257 -10.21 -5.07 -9.94
C ILE A 257 -11.26 -3.96 -9.96
N SER A 258 -12.34 -4.17 -10.70
CA SER A 258 -13.43 -3.22 -10.88
C SER A 258 -14.78 -3.89 -10.61
N ASN A 259 -15.65 -3.18 -9.90
CA ASN A 259 -16.97 -3.66 -9.52
C ASN A 259 -18.10 -3.26 -10.49
N PHE A 260 -17.78 -2.87 -11.74
CA PHE A 260 -18.81 -2.52 -12.72
C PHE A 260 -19.43 -3.76 -13.40
N GLN A 261 -20.72 -3.98 -13.12
CA GLN A 261 -21.67 -4.91 -13.76
C GLN A 261 -21.33 -6.41 -13.79
N ASN A 262 -20.07 -6.85 -13.65
CA ASN A 262 -19.65 -8.25 -13.53
C ASN A 262 -18.21 -8.37 -13.02
N ARG A 263 -17.95 -8.06 -11.73
CA ARG A 263 -16.64 -8.17 -11.03
C ARG A 263 -15.49 -8.67 -11.92
N ILE A 264 -14.75 -7.73 -12.51
CA ILE A 264 -13.73 -8.07 -13.48
C ILE A 264 -12.36 -7.89 -12.84
N LYS A 265 -11.68 -9.02 -12.57
CA LYS A 265 -10.26 -9.06 -12.27
C LYS A 265 -9.50 -9.21 -13.59
N ARG A 266 -8.60 -8.28 -13.90
CA ARG A 266 -7.75 -8.33 -15.10
C ARG A 266 -6.31 -8.08 -14.75
N ILE A 267 -5.42 -8.89 -15.32
CA ILE A 267 -3.98 -8.63 -15.34
C ILE A 267 -3.63 -8.32 -16.80
N ARG A 268 -2.90 -7.25 -17.02
CA ARG A 268 -2.50 -6.79 -18.35
C ARG A 268 -1.16 -6.06 -18.29
N PRO A 269 -0.45 -5.94 -19.42
CA PRO A 269 0.63 -4.98 -19.54
C PRO A 269 0.15 -3.56 -19.23
N CYS A 270 1.00 -2.77 -18.60
CA CYS A 270 0.79 -1.35 -18.38
C CYS A 270 0.66 -0.62 -19.72
N PRO A 271 -0.21 0.39 -19.83
CA PRO A 271 -0.30 1.20 -21.04
C PRO A 271 1.01 1.95 -21.30
N GLN A 272 1.32 2.21 -22.57
CA GLN A 272 2.38 3.14 -23.02
C GLN A 272 3.80 2.81 -22.52
N ASP A 273 4.13 1.52 -22.37
CA ASP A 273 5.45 1.06 -21.89
C ASP A 273 5.83 1.66 -20.53
N LEU A 274 4.83 2.03 -19.71
CA LEU A 274 5.05 2.50 -18.36
C LEU A 274 5.63 1.37 -17.52
N PHE A 275 6.58 1.73 -16.67
CA PHE A 275 7.31 0.78 -15.85
C PHE A 275 7.52 1.35 -14.45
N TRP A 276 7.31 0.53 -13.43
CA TRP A 276 7.61 0.85 -12.03
C TRP A 276 8.48 -0.23 -11.40
N ASP A 277 9.66 0.13 -10.90
CA ASP A 277 10.58 -0.84 -10.31
C ASP A 277 10.00 -1.57 -9.09
N GLY A 278 9.19 -0.90 -8.27
CA GLY A 278 8.65 -1.43 -7.02
C GLY A 278 7.24 -1.98 -7.16
N VAL A 279 6.38 -1.65 -6.19
CA VAL A 279 4.95 -1.96 -6.21
C VAL A 279 4.17 -0.70 -5.90
N ILE A 280 3.12 -0.42 -6.67
CA ILE A 280 2.13 0.61 -6.36
C ILE A 280 0.80 -0.08 -6.15
N ILE A 281 0.11 0.30 -5.08
CA ILE A 281 -1.23 -0.17 -4.73
C ILE A 281 -2.12 1.05 -4.62
N GLN A 282 -3.25 1.04 -5.32
CA GLN A 282 -4.30 2.02 -5.22
C GLN A 282 -5.60 1.30 -4.92
N CYS A 283 -6.30 1.71 -3.87
CA CYS A 283 -7.60 1.20 -3.49
C CYS A 283 -8.62 2.34 -3.40
N ARG A 284 -9.83 2.12 -3.89
CA ARG A 284 -10.95 3.08 -3.80
C ARG A 284 -12.17 2.38 -3.25
N LEU A 285 -12.74 2.93 -2.19
CA LEU A 285 -13.89 2.37 -1.50
C LEU A 285 -15.00 3.40 -1.45
N GLN A 286 -16.21 2.99 -1.83
CA GLN A 286 -17.36 3.87 -1.74
C GLN A 286 -17.86 3.91 -0.30
N THR A 287 -18.04 5.09 0.27
CA THR A 287 -18.46 5.25 1.68
C THR A 287 -19.81 4.58 1.96
N SER A 288 -20.70 4.50 0.96
CA SER A 288 -21.99 3.80 1.09
C SER A 288 -21.86 2.29 1.29
N ASN A 289 -20.81 1.67 0.73
CA ASN A 289 -20.63 0.22 0.78
C ASN A 289 -19.96 -0.22 2.10
N LEU A 290 -19.17 0.66 2.71
CA LEU A 290 -18.62 0.43 4.05
C LEU A 290 -19.72 0.31 5.12
N ASN A 291 -20.89 0.89 4.85
CA ASN A 291 -22.06 0.80 5.73
C ASN A 291 -22.93 -0.43 5.45
N GLN A 292 -22.65 -1.20 4.39
CA GLN A 292 -23.41 -2.40 4.04
C GLN A 292 -22.73 -3.61 4.67
N ILE A 293 -23.37 -4.13 5.71
CA ILE A 293 -22.99 -5.38 6.39
C ILE A 293 -22.87 -6.49 5.34
N THR A 294 -21.65 -6.98 5.10
CA THR A 294 -21.47 -8.41 4.85
C THR A 294 -21.15 -9.00 6.19
N THR A 295 -22.16 -9.51 6.90
CA THR A 295 -21.93 -10.45 7.98
C THR A 295 -21.13 -11.56 7.31
N PRO A 296 -19.88 -11.85 7.73
CA PRO A 296 -19.33 -13.16 7.47
C PRO A 296 -20.39 -14.09 8.05
N SER A 297 -21.05 -14.87 7.20
CA SER A 297 -21.90 -15.94 7.67
C SER A 297 -21.07 -16.69 8.70
N ALA A 298 -21.53 -16.81 9.93
CA ALA A 298 -20.83 -17.57 10.97
C ALA A 298 -20.46 -19.00 10.51
N ASN A 299 -21.07 -19.46 9.42
CA ASN A 299 -20.74 -20.70 8.73
C ASN A 299 -19.38 -20.68 8.01
N ALA A 300 -18.76 -19.54 7.69
CA ALA A 300 -17.49 -19.49 6.96
C ALA A 300 -16.29 -19.77 7.88
N GLU A 301 -16.26 -19.17 9.08
CA GLU A 301 -15.25 -19.49 10.10
C GLU A 301 -15.43 -20.90 10.66
N ILE A 302 -16.68 -21.35 10.84
CA ILE A 302 -16.96 -22.74 11.25
C ILE A 302 -16.61 -23.73 10.13
N ALA A 303 -16.79 -23.38 8.85
CA ALA A 303 -16.37 -24.20 7.72
C ALA A 303 -14.85 -24.29 7.59
N ASP A 304 -14.12 -23.19 7.74
CA ASP A 304 -12.65 -23.20 7.73
C ASP A 304 -12.07 -24.02 8.90
N ILE A 305 -12.68 -23.93 10.09
CA ILE A 305 -12.28 -24.77 11.25
C ILE A 305 -12.62 -26.24 11.03
N LEU A 306 -13.77 -26.56 10.42
CA LEU A 306 -14.16 -27.93 10.11
C LEU A 306 -13.30 -28.56 9.00
N ASP A 307 -12.95 -27.81 7.95
CA ASP A 307 -12.04 -28.29 6.91
C ASP A 307 -10.62 -28.53 7.45
N THR A 308 -10.18 -27.75 8.44
CA THR A 308 -8.89 -27.95 9.12
C THR A 308 -8.89 -29.16 10.08
N LEU A 309 -10.05 -29.60 10.55
CA LEU A 309 -10.19 -30.75 11.46
C LEU A 309 -10.46 -32.08 10.73
N ILE A 310 -10.94 -32.02 9.48
CA ILE A 310 -11.28 -33.19 8.65
C ILE A 310 -10.17 -33.49 7.62
N GLY A 311 -9.20 -32.57 7.44
CA GLY A 311 -7.99 -32.73 6.63
C GLY A 311 -6.73 -32.93 7.47
#